data_AF-A0A9R0XTF1-F1
#
_entry.id   AF-A0A9R0XTF1-F1
#
_cell.length_a   1.000
_cell.length_b   1.000
_cell.length_c   1.000
_cell.angle_alpha   90.00
_cell.angle_beta   90.00
_cell.angle_gamma   90.00
#
_symmetry.space_group_name_H-M   'P 1'
#
loop_
_entity.id
_entity.type
_entity.pdbx_description
1 polymer ?
#
loop_
_entity_poly.entity_id
_entity_poly.type
_entity_poly.pdbx_seq_one_letter_code
_entity_poly.pdbx_strand_id
1 'polypeptide(L)'
;MAMVLDAFASYVQNMLTEMVSGEVHMLLGVTDEIEKMDVKLKDLKNFLADADRRNITDNSVQEWVAELKRAMYEAADILDLCQLKAMEQGLSTKDVGCFNPLLFCMRNPSHAHDIGTRIKALNKRLSVIKERSAAFSFIPLGSYEDRSSKAQPSHSGNKRRETSGVFDRSGVVGEKIEQDTRKLVEIMLSEKEGNTNIMVVAVVSVGGIGKTTLAQKVFNNEALNAEFEKMIWLSIN
;
A
#
# COMPACT_ATOMS: atom_id res chain seq x y z
N MET A 1 7.37 9.90 -0.97
CA MET A 1 5.97 10.21 -0.58
C MET A 1 4.98 9.62 -1.57
N ALA A 2 5.33 9.55 -2.86
CA ALA A 2 4.50 8.94 -3.89
C ALA A 2 4.20 7.46 -3.64
N MET A 3 5.17 6.64 -3.20
CA MET A 3 4.95 5.19 -3.00
C MET A 3 3.78 4.85 -2.04
N VAL A 4 3.57 5.64 -0.98
CA VAL A 4 2.46 5.41 -0.03
C VAL A 4 1.13 5.83 -0.66
N LEU A 5 1.11 6.95 -1.38
CA LEU A 5 -0.07 7.45 -2.10
C LEU A 5 -0.41 6.58 -3.32
N ASP A 6 0.59 5.98 -3.96
CA ASP A 6 0.47 5.08 -5.10
C ASP A 6 -0.12 3.73 -4.67
N ALA A 7 0.42 3.15 -3.60
CA ALA A 7 -0.12 1.94 -2.99
C ALA A 7 -1.55 2.17 -2.47
N PHE A 8 -1.81 3.34 -1.87
CA PHE A 8 -3.13 3.69 -1.37
C PHE A 8 -4.13 3.95 -2.50
N ALA A 9 -3.74 4.68 -3.55
CA ALA A 9 -4.58 4.90 -4.73
C ALA A 9 -4.89 3.56 -5.41
N SER A 10 -3.91 2.66 -5.54
CA SER A 10 -4.10 1.33 -6.13
C SER A 10 -5.01 0.46 -5.26
N TYR A 11 -4.91 0.55 -3.94
CA TYR A 11 -5.80 -0.13 -3.00
C TYR A 11 -7.26 0.34 -3.16
N VAL A 12 -7.47 1.66 -3.19
CA VAL A 12 -8.79 2.25 -3.43
C VAL A 12 -9.32 1.80 -4.80
N GLN A 13 -8.53 1.89 -5.87
CA GLN A 13 -8.92 1.50 -7.22
C GLN A 13 -9.30 0.02 -7.34
N ASN A 14 -8.54 -0.89 -6.73
CA ASN A 14 -8.89 -2.31 -6.72
C ASN A 14 -10.22 -2.55 -6.02
N MET A 15 -10.44 -1.91 -4.88
CA MET A 15 -11.73 -2.02 -4.16
C MET A 15 -12.89 -1.42 -4.97
N LEU A 16 -12.66 -0.31 -5.69
CA LEU A 16 -13.65 0.28 -6.61
C LEU A 16 -13.97 -0.65 -7.79
N THR A 17 -12.97 -1.37 -8.30
CA THR A 17 -13.12 -2.28 -9.44
C THR A 17 -13.88 -3.55 -9.04
N GLU A 18 -13.53 -4.15 -7.89
CA GLU A 18 -14.23 -5.30 -7.33
C GLU A 18 -15.72 -5.01 -7.06
N MET A 19 -16.04 -3.75 -6.74
CA MET A 19 -17.40 -3.28 -6.54
C MET A 19 -18.24 -3.33 -7.82
N VAL A 20 -17.69 -2.84 -8.94
CA VAL A 20 -18.37 -2.82 -10.24
C VAL A 20 -18.63 -4.25 -10.73
N SER A 21 -17.70 -5.17 -10.47
CA SER A 21 -17.84 -6.58 -10.85
C SER A 21 -18.81 -7.38 -9.97
N GLY A 22 -19.17 -6.91 -8.78
CA GLY A 22 -19.86 -7.69 -7.75
C GLY A 22 -21.38 -7.89 -7.93
N GLU A 23 -21.98 -7.47 -9.05
CA GLU A 23 -23.43 -7.60 -9.35
C GLU A 23 -24.40 -7.18 -8.21
N VAL A 24 -23.99 -6.31 -7.29
CA VAL A 24 -24.93 -5.71 -6.33
C VAL A 24 -25.56 -4.51 -7.02
N HIS A 25 -26.90 -4.50 -7.10
CA HIS A 25 -27.68 -3.38 -7.61
C HIS A 25 -27.47 -2.15 -6.70
N MET A 26 -26.37 -1.45 -6.92
CA MET A 26 -26.05 -0.21 -6.24
C MET A 26 -27.14 0.82 -6.52
N LEU A 27 -27.44 1.67 -5.54
CA LEU A 27 -28.34 2.79 -5.74
C LEU A 27 -27.79 3.69 -6.86
N LEU A 28 -28.62 3.90 -7.88
CA LEU A 28 -28.34 4.73 -9.05
C LEU A 28 -27.72 6.06 -8.59
N GLY A 29 -26.47 6.31 -8.99
CA GLY A 29 -25.71 7.53 -8.67
C GLY A 29 -24.51 7.34 -7.74
N VAL A 30 -24.44 6.29 -6.91
CA VAL A 30 -23.20 6.01 -6.14
C VAL A 30 -22.13 5.39 -7.03
N THR A 31 -22.53 4.49 -7.94
CA THR A 31 -21.66 3.89 -8.95
C THR A 31 -21.01 4.97 -9.84
N ASP A 32 -21.80 5.92 -10.36
CA ASP A 32 -21.29 7.01 -11.19
C ASP A 32 -20.26 7.88 -10.44
N GLU A 33 -20.48 8.11 -9.15
CA GLU A 33 -19.53 8.86 -8.33
C GLU A 33 -18.25 8.06 -8.06
N ILE A 34 -18.36 6.75 -7.85
CA ILE A 34 -17.21 5.85 -7.73
C ILE A 34 -16.36 5.87 -9.02
N GLU A 35 -16.98 5.75 -10.19
CA GLU A 35 -16.27 5.77 -11.47
C GLU A 35 -15.57 7.12 -11.72
N LYS A 36 -16.24 8.24 -11.43
CA LYS A 36 -15.63 9.58 -11.50
C LYS A 36 -14.44 9.71 -10.56
N MET A 37 -14.50 9.09 -9.39
CA MET A 37 -13.42 9.11 -8.42
C MET A 37 -12.23 8.30 -8.94
N ASP A 38 -12.46 7.11 -9.47
CA ASP A 38 -11.43 6.25 -10.08
C ASP A 38 -10.63 7.00 -11.16
N VAL A 39 -11.32 7.65 -12.11
CA VAL A 39 -10.67 8.42 -13.18
C VAL A 39 -9.81 9.55 -12.62
N LYS A 40 -10.32 10.33 -11.65
CA LYS A 40 -9.54 11.42 -11.02
C LYS A 40 -8.32 10.90 -10.27
N LEU A 41 -8.45 9.78 -9.57
CA LEU A 41 -7.35 9.15 -8.85
C LEU A 41 -6.26 8.67 -9.81
N LYS A 42 -6.63 8.11 -10.97
CA LYS A 42 -5.66 7.74 -12.03
C LYS A 42 -4.86 8.96 -12.51
N ASP A 43 -5.54 10.07 -12.78
CA ASP A 43 -4.88 11.31 -13.22
C ASP A 43 -3.95 11.88 -12.14
N LEU A 44 -4.42 11.95 -10.89
CA LEU A 44 -3.65 12.46 -9.76
C LEU A 44 -2.44 11.58 -9.44
N LYS A 45 -2.56 10.26 -9.60
CA LYS A 45 -1.46 9.30 -9.49
C LYS A 45 -0.36 9.59 -10.51
N ASN A 46 -0.73 9.86 -11.76
CA ASN A 46 0.21 10.22 -12.82
C ASN A 46 0.95 11.53 -12.50
N PHE A 47 0.24 12.55 -12.02
CA PHE A 47 0.85 13.82 -11.62
C PHE A 47 1.80 13.68 -10.44
N LEU A 48 1.44 12.86 -9.46
CA LEU A 48 2.29 12.60 -8.31
C LEU A 48 3.58 11.87 -8.70
N ALA A 49 3.51 10.93 -9.65
CA ALA A 49 4.67 10.23 -10.17
C ALA A 49 5.64 11.19 -10.90
N ASP A 50 5.12 12.13 -11.70
CA ASP A 50 5.92 13.14 -12.37
C ASP A 50 6.57 14.13 -11.37
N ALA A 51 5.83 14.55 -10.34
CA ALA A 51 6.34 15.41 -9.27
C ALA A 51 7.50 14.75 -8.49
N ASP A 52 7.35 13.46 -8.13
CA ASP A 52 8.39 12.68 -7.42
C ASP A 52 9.61 12.45 -8.34
N ARG A 53 9.40 12.17 -9.64
CA ARG A 53 10.49 11.95 -10.62
C ARG A 53 11.31 13.21 -10.86
N ARG A 54 10.67 14.37 -10.93
CA ARG A 54 11.35 15.67 -11.09
C ARG A 54 11.97 16.18 -9.78
N ASN A 55 11.73 15.48 -8.67
CA ASN A 55 12.18 15.87 -7.33
C ASN A 55 11.81 17.34 -7.01
N ILE A 56 10.58 17.74 -7.38
CA ILE A 56 10.13 19.13 -7.24
C ILE A 56 10.06 19.46 -5.74
N THR A 57 10.90 20.41 -5.32
CA THR A 57 10.95 20.90 -3.93
C THR A 57 10.16 22.18 -3.73
N ASP A 58 9.38 22.61 -4.73
CA ASP A 58 8.52 23.80 -4.66
C ASP A 58 7.47 23.63 -3.53
N ASN A 59 7.40 24.63 -2.65
CA ASN A 59 6.47 24.65 -1.53
C ASN A 59 5.01 24.52 -1.98
N SER A 60 4.66 25.07 -3.13
CA SER A 60 3.31 25.02 -3.72
C SER A 60 2.94 23.60 -4.14
N VAL A 61 3.92 22.85 -4.67
CA VAL A 61 3.75 21.42 -5.01
C VAL A 61 3.67 20.58 -3.74
N GLN A 62 4.48 20.87 -2.72
CA GLN A 62 4.40 20.17 -1.43
C GLN A 62 3.05 20.38 -0.75
N GLU A 63 2.51 21.60 -0.76
CA GLU A 63 1.19 21.90 -0.22
C GLU A 63 0.08 21.17 -1.01
N TRP A 64 0.18 21.15 -2.34
CA TRP A 64 -0.73 20.39 -3.19
C TRP A 64 -0.68 18.87 -2.89
N VAL A 65 0.51 18.28 -2.73
CA VAL A 65 0.66 16.88 -2.34
C VAL A 65 0.07 16.63 -0.94
N ALA A 66 0.24 17.55 0.00
CA ALA A 66 -0.33 17.44 1.33
C ALA A 66 -1.87 17.48 1.30
N GLU A 67 -2.47 18.32 0.45
CA GLU A 67 -3.92 18.33 0.24
C GLU A 67 -4.44 17.04 -0.38
N LEU A 68 -3.75 16.52 -1.40
CA LEU A 68 -4.06 15.22 -1.99
C LEU A 68 -4.01 14.12 -0.93
N LYS A 69 -2.99 14.12 -0.08
CA LYS A 69 -2.86 13.17 1.03
C LYS A 69 -4.02 13.25 2.02
N ARG A 70 -4.49 14.46 2.37
CA ARG A 70 -5.68 14.62 3.22
C ARG A 70 -6.95 14.07 2.57
N ALA A 71 -7.13 14.27 1.26
CA ALA A 71 -8.26 13.69 0.54
C ALA A 71 -8.18 12.15 0.47
N MET A 72 -6.98 11.58 0.40
CA MET A 72 -6.79 10.13 0.47
C MET A 72 -7.18 9.57 1.85
N TYR A 73 -6.81 10.24 2.93
CA TYR A 73 -7.27 9.81 4.27
C TYR A 73 -8.79 9.87 4.41
N GLU A 74 -9.44 10.90 3.87
CA GLU A 74 -10.91 10.96 3.84
C GLU A 74 -11.52 9.79 3.05
N ALA A 75 -10.87 9.32 1.98
CA ALA A 75 -11.29 8.12 1.28
C ALA A 75 -11.18 6.87 2.16
N ALA A 76 -10.09 6.72 2.93
CA ALA A 76 -9.92 5.63 3.90
C ALA A 76 -11.04 5.65 4.95
N ASP A 77 -11.33 6.82 5.50
CA ASP A 77 -12.37 6.99 6.52
C ASP A 77 -13.76 6.56 5.99
N ILE A 78 -14.05 6.81 4.72
CA ILE A 78 -15.30 6.35 4.07
C ILE A 78 -15.32 4.81 4.00
N LEU A 79 -14.19 4.17 3.65
CA LEU A 79 -14.10 2.71 3.58
C LEU A 79 -14.24 2.06 4.96
N ASP A 80 -13.60 2.63 5.98
CA ASP A 80 -13.67 2.16 7.36
C ASP A 80 -15.10 2.31 7.91
N LEU A 81 -15.75 3.43 7.63
CA LEU A 81 -17.17 3.64 7.95
C LEU A 81 -18.05 2.60 7.26
N CYS A 82 -17.70 2.23 6.03
CA CYS A 82 -18.44 1.19 5.32
C CYS A 82 -18.30 -0.18 5.98
N GLN A 83 -17.08 -0.50 6.45
CA GLN A 83 -16.82 -1.74 7.16
C GLN A 83 -17.56 -1.78 8.50
N LEU A 84 -17.56 -0.67 9.25
CA LEU A 84 -18.26 -0.56 10.53
C LEU A 84 -19.76 -0.76 10.37
N LYS A 85 -20.38 -0.10 9.39
CA LYS A 85 -21.81 -0.26 9.07
C LYS A 85 -22.18 -1.66 8.59
N ALA A 86 -21.25 -2.39 7.98
CA ALA A 86 -21.45 -3.78 7.60
C ALA A 86 -21.45 -4.71 8.83
N MET A 87 -20.61 -4.44 9.83
CA MET A 87 -20.55 -5.21 11.09
C MET A 87 -21.83 -5.06 11.93
N GLU A 88 -22.45 -3.88 11.94
CA GLU A 88 -23.72 -3.62 12.65
C GLU A 88 -24.90 -4.48 12.17
N GLN A 89 -24.84 -5.03 10.95
CA GLN A 89 -25.87 -5.92 10.41
C GLN A 89 -25.72 -7.39 10.83
N GLY A 90 -24.81 -7.70 11.76
CA GLY A 90 -24.69 -9.04 12.36
C GLY A 90 -24.02 -10.09 11.49
N LEU A 91 -23.34 -9.71 10.41
CA LEU A 91 -22.52 -10.62 9.62
C LEU A 91 -21.17 -10.85 10.32
N SER A 92 -21.02 -12.04 10.90
CA SER A 92 -19.77 -12.51 11.48
C SER A 92 -18.68 -12.58 10.41
N THR A 93 -17.44 -12.28 10.81
CA THR A 93 -16.17 -12.40 10.07
C THR A 93 -15.83 -13.84 9.61
N LYS A 94 -16.83 -14.72 9.44
CA LYS A 94 -16.67 -16.12 9.04
C LYS A 94 -17.05 -16.41 7.58
N ASP A 95 -17.77 -15.53 6.89
CA ASP A 95 -17.95 -15.60 5.42
C ASP A 95 -16.84 -14.80 4.71
N VAL A 96 -15.61 -15.29 4.87
CA VAL A 96 -14.40 -14.64 4.36
C VAL A 96 -14.15 -15.10 2.92
N GLY A 97 -14.78 -14.40 1.97
CA GLY A 97 -14.52 -14.61 0.54
C GLY A 97 -14.63 -13.36 -0.32
N CYS A 98 -15.32 -12.30 0.13
CA CYS A 98 -15.49 -11.08 -0.67
C CYS A 98 -15.35 -9.85 0.24
N PHE A 99 -14.12 -9.33 0.35
CA PHE A 99 -13.74 -8.18 1.17
C PHE A 99 -14.12 -6.86 0.47
N ASN A 100 -15.40 -6.63 0.19
CA ASN A 100 -15.84 -5.34 -0.32
C ASN A 100 -16.82 -4.65 0.66
N PRO A 101 -16.31 -3.91 1.66
CA PRO A 101 -17.10 -3.17 2.63
C PRO A 101 -18.18 -2.28 2.01
N LEU A 102 -17.91 -1.77 0.80
CA LEU A 102 -18.83 -0.91 0.09
C LEU A 102 -20.06 -1.69 -0.43
N LEU A 103 -19.90 -2.92 -0.94
CA LEU A 103 -21.04 -3.75 -1.37
C LEU A 103 -22.07 -3.96 -0.26
N PHE A 104 -21.60 -4.09 0.99
CA PHE A 104 -22.48 -4.27 2.15
C PHE A 104 -23.19 -2.98 2.54
N CYS A 105 -22.51 -1.82 2.48
CA CYS A 105 -23.16 -0.53 2.70
C CYS A 105 -24.28 -0.25 1.70
N MET A 106 -24.15 -0.76 0.49
CA MET A 106 -25.15 -0.57 -0.56
C MET A 106 -26.42 -1.40 -0.36
N ARG A 107 -26.45 -2.36 0.58
CA ARG A 107 -27.65 -3.14 0.90
C ARG A 107 -28.68 -2.37 1.74
N ASN A 108 -28.26 -1.35 2.48
CA ASN A 108 -29.16 -0.52 3.27
C ASN A 108 -29.30 0.87 2.62
N PRO A 109 -30.51 1.31 2.21
CA PRO A 109 -30.71 2.59 1.52
C PRO A 109 -30.23 3.82 2.31
N SER A 110 -30.36 3.82 3.64
CA SER A 110 -29.90 4.96 4.45
C SER A 110 -28.37 5.01 4.53
N HIS A 111 -27.73 3.85 4.64
CA HIS A 111 -26.27 3.73 4.64
C HIS A 111 -25.70 4.12 3.28
N ALA A 112 -26.29 3.61 2.20
CA ALA A 112 -25.93 3.94 0.84
C ALA A 112 -26.09 5.43 0.54
N HIS A 113 -27.14 6.09 1.05
CA HIS A 113 -27.33 7.53 0.88
C HIS A 113 -26.25 8.35 1.61
N ASP A 114 -25.94 8.02 2.87
CA ASP A 114 -24.88 8.68 3.64
C ASP A 114 -23.49 8.49 2.99
N ILE A 115 -23.15 7.24 2.64
CA ILE A 115 -21.89 6.92 1.96
C ILE A 115 -21.82 7.60 0.59
N GLY A 116 -22.88 7.53 -0.21
CA GLY A 116 -22.95 8.22 -1.50
C GLY A 116 -22.76 9.74 -1.39
N THR A 117 -23.31 10.36 -0.35
CA THR A 117 -23.12 11.79 -0.07
C THR A 117 -21.67 12.13 0.25
N ARG A 118 -20.99 11.28 1.03
CA ARG A 118 -19.57 11.43 1.37
C ARG A 118 -18.67 11.24 0.14
N ILE A 119 -18.92 10.20 -0.67
CA ILE A 119 -18.19 9.96 -1.92
C ILE A 119 -18.35 11.18 -2.84
N LYS A 120 -19.56 11.72 -2.98
CA LYS A 120 -19.84 12.91 -3.79
C LYS A 120 -19.08 14.15 -3.28
N ALA A 121 -18.99 14.35 -1.96
CA ALA A 121 -18.23 15.44 -1.36
C ALA A 121 -16.72 15.30 -1.63
N LEU A 122 -16.17 14.10 -1.41
CA LEU A 122 -14.78 13.77 -1.73
C LEU A 122 -14.48 13.98 -3.21
N ASN A 123 -15.38 13.59 -4.09
CA ASN A 123 -15.25 13.79 -5.53
C ASN A 123 -15.12 15.26 -5.92
N LYS A 124 -15.89 16.15 -5.30
CA LYS A 124 -15.77 17.60 -5.51
C LYS A 124 -14.41 18.10 -5.05
N ARG A 125 -13.94 17.64 -3.90
CA ARG A 125 -12.62 18.00 -3.36
C ARG A 125 -11.48 17.54 -4.28
N LEU A 126 -11.54 16.30 -4.79
CA LEU A 126 -10.58 15.78 -5.75
C LEU A 126 -10.59 16.55 -7.08
N SER A 127 -11.76 17.03 -7.53
CA SER A 127 -11.84 17.90 -8.71
C SER A 127 -11.06 19.21 -8.51
N VAL A 128 -11.21 19.86 -7.35
CA VAL A 128 -10.48 21.09 -7.02
C VAL A 128 -8.97 20.84 -6.98
N ILE A 129 -8.54 19.72 -6.37
CA ILE A 129 -7.12 19.34 -6.32
C ILE A 129 -6.56 19.08 -7.73
N LYS A 130 -7.33 18.40 -8.59
CA LYS A 130 -6.97 18.15 -9.99
C LYS A 130 -6.93 19.44 -10.82
N GLU A 131 -7.82 20.39 -10.58
CA GLU A 131 -7.80 21.67 -11.30
C GLU A 131 -6.54 22.48 -10.95
N ARG A 132 -6.19 22.55 -9.66
CA ARG A 132 -4.95 23.20 -9.20
C ARG A 132 -3.69 22.54 -9.77
N SER A 133 -3.74 21.24 -10.10
CA SER A 133 -2.58 20.55 -10.65
C SER A 133 -2.20 21.02 -12.06
N ALA A 134 -3.13 21.64 -12.79
CA ALA A 134 -2.86 22.22 -14.11
C ALA A 134 -1.82 23.35 -14.07
N ALA A 135 -1.71 24.08 -12.95
CA ALA A 135 -0.75 25.16 -12.76
C ALA A 135 0.72 24.68 -12.73
N PHE A 136 0.94 23.39 -12.47
CA PHE A 136 2.30 22.83 -12.32
C PHE A 136 2.85 22.19 -13.60
N SER A 137 2.09 22.20 -14.70
CA SER A 137 2.51 21.62 -15.99
C SER A 137 3.10 20.20 -15.86
N PHE A 138 2.42 19.35 -15.09
CA PHE A 138 2.79 17.95 -14.96
C PHE A 138 2.67 17.23 -16.30
N ILE A 139 3.63 16.37 -16.62
CA ILE A 139 3.63 15.60 -17.86
C ILE A 139 3.07 14.19 -17.58
N PRO A 140 2.07 13.72 -18.33
CA PRO A 140 1.58 12.34 -18.23
C PRO A 140 2.70 11.32 -18.52
N LEU A 141 2.76 10.28 -17.69
CA LEU A 141 3.82 9.25 -17.70
C LEU A 141 4.05 8.61 -19.08
N GLY A 142 3.00 8.49 -19.91
CA GLY A 142 3.04 7.87 -21.23
C GLY A 142 3.88 8.59 -22.29
N SER A 143 4.35 9.82 -22.04
CA SER A 143 5.24 10.55 -22.96
C SER A 143 6.73 10.25 -22.76
N TYR A 144 7.09 9.51 -21.71
CA TYR A 144 8.50 9.19 -21.40
C TYR A 144 8.98 7.86 -22.00
N GLU A 145 8.10 7.04 -22.59
CA GLU A 145 8.50 5.78 -23.23
C GLU A 145 9.44 6.00 -24.42
N ASP A 146 9.44 7.19 -25.04
CA ASP A 146 10.32 7.53 -26.17
C ASP A 146 11.69 8.12 -25.76
N ARG A 147 11.99 8.17 -24.45
CA ARG A 147 13.33 8.55 -23.93
C ARG A 147 13.97 7.48 -23.07
N SER A 148 13.69 6.21 -23.39
CA SER A 148 14.59 5.11 -23.04
C SER A 148 15.87 5.19 -23.87
N SER A 149 16.75 6.11 -23.53
CA SER A 149 18.19 5.98 -23.81
C SER A 149 18.95 7.08 -23.09
N LYS A 150 19.94 6.64 -22.29
CA LYS A 150 20.91 7.44 -21.51
C LYS A 150 20.43 7.93 -20.14
N ALA A 151 19.96 7.00 -19.30
CA ALA A 151 20.30 7.09 -17.89
C ALA A 151 21.82 6.81 -17.77
N GLN A 152 22.61 7.88 -17.70
CA GLN A 152 24.00 7.79 -17.25
C GLN A 152 24.02 7.13 -15.86
N PRO A 153 24.92 6.18 -15.58
CA PRO A 153 25.05 5.63 -14.24
C PRO A 153 25.61 6.72 -13.34
N SER A 154 24.74 7.47 -12.66
CA SER A 154 25.18 8.30 -11.55
C SER A 154 25.68 7.37 -10.47
N HIS A 155 27.00 7.21 -10.37
CA HIS A 155 27.74 6.59 -9.27
C HIS A 155 27.60 7.40 -7.97
N SER A 156 26.37 7.70 -7.58
CA SER A 156 26.02 8.20 -6.26
C SER A 156 24.96 7.27 -5.70
N GLY A 157 25.39 6.04 -5.37
CA GLY A 157 24.59 5.13 -4.56
C GLY A 157 24.19 5.85 -3.29
N ASN A 158 22.90 6.16 -3.15
CA ASN A 158 22.35 6.64 -1.90
C ASN A 158 22.53 5.50 -0.87
N LYS A 159 23.62 5.53 -0.09
CA LYS A 159 23.87 4.67 1.08
C LYS A 159 22.72 4.67 2.11
N ARG A 160 21.70 5.51 1.89
CA ARG A 160 20.58 5.78 2.80
C ARG A 160 19.45 4.73 2.75
N ARG A 161 19.44 3.81 1.79
CA ARG A 161 18.40 2.76 1.67
C ARG A 161 18.92 1.33 1.88
N GLU A 162 20.22 1.16 2.09
CA GLU A 162 20.80 -0.15 2.35
C GLU A 162 20.40 -0.66 3.75
N THR A 163 20.13 -1.96 3.85
CA THR A 163 19.92 -2.65 5.12
C THR A 163 21.19 -3.41 5.50
N SER A 164 21.49 -3.47 6.79
CA SER A 164 22.59 -4.30 7.31
C SER A 164 22.05 -5.49 8.11
N GLY A 165 22.82 -6.57 8.18
CA GLY A 165 22.50 -7.71 9.04
C GLY A 165 22.75 -7.45 10.53
N VAL A 166 23.30 -6.28 10.90
CA VAL A 166 23.55 -5.92 12.30
C VAL A 166 22.22 -5.71 13.01
N PHE A 167 22.01 -6.45 14.09
CA PHE A 167 20.77 -6.40 14.86
C PHE A 167 20.93 -5.62 16.16
N ASP A 168 20.24 -4.49 16.26
CA ASP A 168 20.11 -3.74 17.51
C ASP A 168 18.88 -4.21 18.29
N ARG A 169 19.13 -4.78 19.48
CA ARG A 169 18.08 -5.30 20.37
C ARG A 169 17.37 -4.20 21.15
N SER A 170 17.96 -3.00 21.26
CA SER A 170 17.51 -1.96 22.19
C SER A 170 16.12 -1.39 21.89
N GLY A 171 15.67 -1.47 20.63
CA GLY A 171 14.37 -0.95 20.17
C GLY A 171 13.30 -2.00 19.90
N VAL A 172 13.55 -3.28 20.18
CA VAL A 172 12.62 -4.38 19.83
C VAL A 172 11.74 -4.74 21.01
N VAL A 173 10.43 -4.63 20.84
CA VAL A 173 9.43 -4.92 21.88
C VAL A 173 8.29 -5.80 21.36
N GLY A 174 7.63 -6.51 22.27
CA GLY A 174 6.47 -7.36 22.00
C GLY A 174 6.78 -8.85 21.94
N GLU A 175 5.84 -9.69 22.41
CA GLU A 175 6.04 -11.14 22.46
C GLU A 175 5.93 -11.82 21.10
N LYS A 176 5.17 -11.21 20.19
CA LYS A 176 4.90 -11.79 18.87
C LYS A 176 6.16 -11.95 18.03
N ILE A 177 7.08 -10.99 18.07
CA ILE A 177 8.36 -11.10 17.33
C ILE A 177 9.22 -12.26 17.85
N GLU A 178 9.17 -12.57 19.15
CA GLU A 178 9.87 -13.74 19.71
C GLU A 178 9.25 -15.06 19.26
N GLN A 179 7.92 -15.11 19.21
CA GLN A 179 7.19 -16.29 18.74
C GLN A 179 7.43 -16.52 17.24
N ASP A 180 7.34 -15.47 16.42
CA ASP A 180 7.53 -15.55 14.98
C ASP A 180 8.99 -15.89 14.63
N THR A 181 9.97 -15.35 15.38
CA THR A 181 11.39 -15.74 15.24
C THR A 181 11.58 -17.22 15.51
N ARG A 182 11.06 -17.73 16.63
CA ARG A 182 11.20 -19.15 17.00
C ARG A 182 10.59 -20.07 15.95
N LYS A 183 9.37 -19.76 15.49
CA LYS A 183 8.70 -20.54 14.43
C LYS A 183 9.50 -20.57 13.14
N LEU A 184 10.06 -19.42 12.73
CA LEU A 184 10.82 -19.36 11.48
C LEU A 184 12.14 -20.15 11.57
N VAL A 185 12.83 -20.05 12.71
CA VAL A 185 14.04 -20.83 12.99
C VAL A 185 13.73 -22.33 13.00
N GLU A 186 12.64 -22.74 13.64
CA GLU A 186 12.19 -24.14 13.65
C GLU A 186 11.91 -24.66 12.24
N ILE A 187 11.17 -23.90 11.42
CA ILE A 187 10.92 -24.26 10.01
C ILE A 187 12.26 -24.46 9.28
N MET A 188 13.19 -23.50 9.39
CA MET A 188 14.49 -23.54 8.73
C MET A 188 15.39 -24.71 9.19
N LEU A 189 15.23 -25.18 10.43
CA LEU A 189 16.00 -26.30 10.99
C LEU A 189 15.32 -27.66 10.81
N SER A 190 14.02 -27.70 10.53
CA SER A 190 13.23 -28.94 10.50
C SER A 190 13.39 -29.76 9.20
N GLU A 191 13.76 -29.15 8.08
CA GLU A 191 13.89 -29.83 6.78
C GLU A 191 15.29 -30.44 6.55
N LYS A 192 15.70 -31.37 7.42
CA LYS A 192 17.03 -32.02 7.30
C LYS A 192 17.08 -33.42 6.71
N GLU A 193 15.97 -34.07 6.43
CA GLU A 193 16.01 -35.46 5.95
C GLU A 193 15.75 -35.58 4.45
N GLY A 194 16.84 -35.51 3.68
CA GLY A 194 16.98 -36.32 2.48
C GLY A 194 16.68 -35.69 1.12
N ASN A 195 16.42 -34.37 1.02
CA ASN A 195 16.20 -33.73 -0.29
C ASN A 195 17.13 -32.54 -0.50
N THR A 196 17.77 -32.51 -1.67
CA THR A 196 18.59 -31.42 -2.21
C THR A 196 17.76 -30.18 -2.60
N ASN A 197 16.68 -29.90 -1.88
CA ASN A 197 15.75 -28.82 -2.21
C ASN A 197 16.19 -27.52 -1.54
N ILE A 198 16.20 -26.45 -2.33
CA ILE A 198 16.45 -25.10 -1.84
C ILE A 198 15.17 -24.60 -1.15
N MET A 199 15.24 -24.35 0.16
CA MET A 199 14.14 -23.71 0.89
C MET A 199 14.12 -22.21 0.59
N VAL A 200 12.94 -21.69 0.25
CA VAL A 200 12.71 -20.25 0.06
C VAL A 200 11.63 -19.78 1.01
N VAL A 201 11.95 -18.77 1.81
CA VAL A 201 11.02 -18.13 2.76
C VAL A 201 10.78 -16.69 2.33
N ALA A 202 9.50 -16.31 2.16
CA ALA A 202 9.10 -14.95 1.83
C ALA A 202 8.36 -14.29 2.99
N VAL A 203 8.80 -13.10 3.41
CA VAL A 203 8.13 -12.29 4.45
C VAL A 203 7.43 -11.11 3.78
N VAL A 204 6.10 -11.15 3.71
CA VAL A 204 5.28 -10.16 3.01
C VAL A 204 4.42 -9.36 3.98
N SER A 205 4.41 -8.04 3.84
CA SER A 205 3.56 -7.13 4.62
C SER A 205 3.74 -5.67 4.17
N VAL A 206 2.92 -4.78 4.73
CA VAL A 206 3.04 -3.32 4.55
C VAL A 206 4.38 -2.76 5.03
N GLY A 207 4.77 -1.59 4.51
CA GLY A 207 6.00 -0.89 4.91
C GLY A 207 6.03 -0.55 6.39
N GLY A 208 7.20 -0.61 7.03
CA GLY A 208 7.39 -0.18 8.42
C GLY A 208 6.95 -1.17 9.51
N ILE A 209 6.33 -2.31 9.17
CA ILE A 209 5.82 -3.26 10.17
C ILE A 209 6.90 -4.08 10.91
N GLY A 210 8.17 -3.99 10.49
CA GLY A 210 9.28 -4.73 11.11
C GLY A 210 9.75 -5.98 10.36
N LYS A 211 9.49 -6.12 9.05
CA LYS A 211 10.01 -7.25 8.23
C LYS A 211 11.53 -7.41 8.35
N THR A 212 12.25 -6.33 8.10
CA THR A 212 13.72 -6.32 8.17
C THR A 212 14.19 -6.64 9.59
N THR A 213 13.50 -6.15 10.61
CA THR A 213 13.79 -6.43 12.02
C THR A 213 13.62 -7.92 12.35
N LEU A 214 12.56 -8.56 11.86
CA LEU A 214 12.37 -10.01 12.01
C LEU A 214 13.48 -10.78 11.28
N ALA A 215 13.80 -10.40 10.03
CA ALA A 215 14.86 -11.04 9.27
C ALA A 215 16.24 -10.91 9.94
N GLN A 216 16.57 -9.73 10.47
CA GLN A 216 17.80 -9.51 11.25
C GLN A 216 17.82 -10.37 12.51
N LYS A 217 16.70 -10.50 13.22
CA LYS A 217 16.62 -11.30 14.43
C LYS A 217 16.80 -12.79 14.17
N VAL A 218 16.22 -13.30 13.09
CA VAL A 218 16.43 -14.68 12.62
C VAL A 218 17.86 -14.87 12.16
N PHE A 219 18.40 -13.96 11.35
CA PHE A 219 19.79 -14.01 10.87
C PHE A 219 20.83 -14.02 11.99
N ASN A 220 20.53 -13.41 13.14
CA ASN A 220 21.42 -13.40 14.31
C ASN A 220 21.03 -14.43 15.38
N ASN A 221 20.22 -15.44 15.02
CA ASN A 221 19.82 -16.49 15.95
C ASN A 221 20.93 -17.54 16.10
N GLU A 222 21.34 -17.80 17.34
CA GLU A 222 22.45 -18.72 17.64
C GLU A 222 22.24 -20.14 17.12
N ALA A 223 20.99 -20.64 17.09
CA ALA A 223 20.69 -21.98 16.59
C ALA A 223 20.89 -22.10 15.07
N LEU A 224 20.60 -21.03 14.31
CA LEU A 224 20.90 -21.00 12.87
C LEU A 224 22.40 -20.81 12.62
N ASN A 225 23.06 -19.95 13.39
CA ASN A 225 24.50 -19.72 13.26
C ASN A 225 25.32 -20.99 13.50
N ALA A 226 24.83 -21.89 14.36
CA ALA A 226 25.45 -23.18 14.61
C ALA A 226 25.27 -24.18 13.47
N GLU A 227 24.22 -24.01 12.66
CA GLU A 227 23.86 -24.95 11.60
C GLU A 227 24.41 -24.55 10.22
N PHE A 228 24.37 -23.26 9.90
CA PHE A 228 24.76 -22.76 8.58
C PHE A 228 26.23 -22.33 8.59
N GLU A 229 27.07 -23.04 7.81
CA GLU A 229 28.50 -22.70 7.66
C GLU A 229 28.69 -21.25 7.17
N LYS A 230 27.79 -20.79 6.29
CA LYS A 230 27.82 -19.44 5.73
C LYS A 230 26.43 -18.84 5.73
N MET A 231 26.37 -17.60 6.19
CA MET A 231 25.18 -16.76 6.12
C MET A 231 25.54 -15.44 5.46
N ILE A 232 24.69 -14.99 4.54
CA ILE A 232 24.93 -13.79 3.74
C ILE A 232 23.73 -12.87 3.90
N TRP A 233 23.98 -11.62 4.30
CA TRP A 233 23.01 -10.55 4.25
C TRP A 233 23.25 -9.70 3.00
N LEU A 234 22.25 -9.64 2.11
CA LEU A 234 22.33 -8.86 0.88
C LEU A 234 21.17 -7.87 0.82
N SER A 235 21.50 -6.58 0.70
CA SER A 235 20.54 -5.52 0.42
C SER A 235 20.58 -5.21 -1.07
N ILE A 236 19.43 -5.24 -1.74
CA ILE A 236 19.28 -4.94 -3.17
C ILE A 236 18.47 -3.65 -3.27
N ASN A 237 19.03 -2.63 -3.94
CA ASN A 237 18.43 -1.30 -4.15
C ASN A 237 18.14 -1.05 -5.62
#